data_AF-A0A7X6XTV6-F1
#
_entry.id   AF-A0A7X6XTV6-F1
#
_cell.length_a   1.000
_cell.length_b   1.000
_cell.length_c   1.000
_cell.angle_alpha   90.00
_cell.angle_beta   90.00
_cell.angle_gamma   90.00
#
_symmetry.space_group_name_H-M   'P 1'
#
loop_
_entity.id
_entity.type
_entity.pdbx_description
1 polymer ?
#
loop_
_entity_poly.entity_id
_entity_poly.type
_entity_poly.pdbx_seq_one_letter_code
_entity_poly.pdbx_strand_id
1 'polypeptide(L)'
;MSVYDILKEWGVRDYRVVDEQGIHEITLGASILATGGGGDPEIGLLWALNVIREGNDIVLIDPKDFPDDALTCMAACLGAPVVITEKPPGGKEVLWCLESLKKYIGKEVQAIIPPEAGGVNTPVPMAVAGAVGIPTIDGDGMGRAFPELQMTSFYTHGIMPSPTASANEKGAITIADTVDAIMSERIIRNAAMAYGGSSWIAGYPMTGKQMKKAAIFNSISKSWELGKMVFDCRKTHKDPIENITRILGGYEVFKGKIVDINREFGAEKTKGFSMGRL
;
A
#
# COMPACT_ATOMS: atom_id res chain seq x y z
N MET A 1 -11.13 12.59 -17.16
CA MET A 1 -12.08 12.92 -16.07
C MET A 1 -11.23 13.17 -14.84
N SER A 2 -11.39 14.29 -14.15
CA SER A 2 -10.62 14.57 -12.95
C SER A 2 -11.16 13.77 -11.76
N VAL A 3 -10.35 13.59 -10.72
CA VAL A 3 -10.80 12.99 -9.46
C VAL A 3 -12.01 13.76 -8.88
N TYR A 4 -12.06 15.08 -9.06
CA TYR A 4 -13.16 15.92 -8.59
C TYR A 4 -14.48 15.70 -9.34
N ASP A 5 -14.42 15.33 -10.63
CA ASP A 5 -15.61 14.97 -11.40
C ASP A 5 -16.23 13.67 -10.86
N ILE A 6 -15.38 12.69 -10.52
CA ILE A 6 -15.79 11.42 -9.90
C ILE A 6 -16.45 11.67 -8.53
N LEU A 7 -15.80 12.47 -7.68
CA LEU A 7 -16.34 12.78 -6.35
C LEU A 7 -17.67 13.54 -6.44
N LYS A 8 -17.81 14.45 -7.40
CA LYS A 8 -19.06 15.17 -7.67
C LYS A 8 -20.17 14.23 -8.13
N GLU A 9 -19.86 13.25 -8.98
CA GLU A 9 -20.81 12.22 -9.42
C GLU A 9 -21.30 11.37 -8.24
N TRP A 10 -20.41 11.04 -7.30
CA TRP A 10 -20.75 10.32 -6.08
C TRP A 10 -21.46 11.16 -5.02
N GLY A 11 -21.50 12.49 -5.18
CA GLY A 11 -22.03 13.42 -4.19
C GLY A 11 -21.13 13.62 -2.97
N VAL A 12 -19.86 13.22 -3.06
CA VAL A 12 -18.87 13.31 -1.97
C VAL A 12 -18.30 14.72 -1.91
N ARG A 13 -18.44 15.37 -0.75
CA ARG A 13 -17.96 16.74 -0.50
C ARG A 13 -16.89 16.82 0.57
N ASP A 14 -16.79 15.81 1.43
CA ASP A 14 -15.78 15.72 2.46
C ASP A 14 -14.67 14.78 1.98
N TYR A 15 -13.53 15.35 1.61
CA TYR A 15 -12.35 14.62 1.17
C TYR A 15 -11.12 15.45 1.54
N ARG A 16 -9.97 14.79 1.63
CA ARG A 16 -8.69 15.46 1.93
C ARG A 16 -7.76 15.35 0.75
N VAL A 17 -7.27 16.49 0.28
CA VAL A 17 -6.11 16.55 -0.62
C VAL A 17 -4.87 16.46 0.24
N VAL A 18 -3.97 15.53 -0.10
CA VAL A 18 -2.75 15.27 0.66
C VAL A 18 -1.60 16.04 0.02
N ASP A 19 -1.01 16.97 0.76
CA ASP A 19 0.14 17.76 0.33
C ASP A 19 1.47 17.02 0.60
N GLU A 20 2.60 17.62 0.18
CA GLU A 20 3.93 17.01 0.36
C GLU A 20 4.22 16.69 1.84
N GLN A 21 3.87 17.60 2.75
CA GLN A 21 4.03 17.40 4.20
C GLN A 21 3.16 16.24 4.70
N GLY A 22 1.92 16.15 4.24
CA GLY A 22 1.02 15.05 4.53
C GLY A 22 1.58 13.70 4.08
N ILE A 23 2.22 13.63 2.91
CA ILE A 23 2.89 12.41 2.45
C ILE A 23 4.07 12.03 3.36
N HIS A 24 4.89 12.99 3.79
CA HIS A 24 5.97 12.73 4.76
C HIS A 24 5.42 12.13 6.07
N GLU A 25 4.34 12.69 6.59
CA GLU A 25 3.71 12.25 7.84
C GLU A 25 3.07 10.87 7.67
N ILE A 26 2.28 10.66 6.62
CA ILE A 26 1.64 9.37 6.32
C ILE A 26 2.70 8.29 6.16
N THR A 27 3.77 8.54 5.42
CA THR A 27 4.83 7.55 5.18
C THR A 27 5.54 7.17 6.48
N LEU A 28 5.84 8.15 7.33
CA LEU A 28 6.45 7.91 8.64
C LEU A 28 5.54 7.07 9.54
N GLY A 29 4.26 7.43 9.67
CA GLY A 29 3.32 6.70 10.50
C GLY A 29 3.01 5.30 9.97
N ALA A 30 2.88 5.15 8.65
CA ALA A 30 2.71 3.85 8.01
C ALA A 30 3.92 2.94 8.29
N SER A 31 5.14 3.48 8.27
CA SER A 31 6.36 2.74 8.60
C SER A 31 6.41 2.28 10.06
N ILE A 32 5.87 3.07 10.99
CA ILE A 32 5.74 2.67 12.40
C ILE A 32 4.76 1.51 12.53
N LEU A 33 3.61 1.58 11.86
CA LEU A 33 2.59 0.53 11.87
C LEU A 33 3.00 -0.73 11.09
N ALA A 34 3.95 -0.62 10.17
CA ALA A 34 4.41 -1.72 9.33
C ALA A 34 5.12 -2.85 10.09
N THR A 35 5.52 -2.63 11.35
CA THR A 35 6.19 -3.66 12.19
C THR A 35 7.44 -4.29 11.55
N GLY A 36 8.18 -3.51 10.76
CA GLY A 36 9.41 -3.94 10.06
C GLY A 36 9.21 -4.49 8.64
N GLY A 37 7.97 -4.55 8.15
CA GLY A 37 7.63 -4.89 6.76
C GLY A 37 7.26 -3.67 5.90
N GLY A 38 6.49 -3.89 4.83
CA GLY A 38 5.85 -2.81 4.07
C GLY A 38 6.71 -2.08 3.05
N GLY A 39 7.98 -2.45 2.89
CA GLY A 39 8.93 -1.88 1.93
C GLY A 39 9.68 -0.65 2.44
N ASP A 40 10.67 -0.18 1.67
CA ASP A 40 11.49 0.99 2.02
C ASP A 40 10.66 2.30 1.93
N PRO A 41 10.50 3.03 3.05
CA PRO A 41 9.73 4.27 3.06
C PRO A 41 10.24 5.36 2.14
N GLU A 42 11.54 5.41 1.84
CA GLU A 42 12.10 6.45 0.97
C GLU A 42 11.61 6.30 -0.47
N ILE A 43 11.50 5.06 -0.96
CA ILE A 43 10.98 4.77 -2.30
C ILE A 43 9.52 5.21 -2.43
N GLY A 44 8.70 4.83 -1.45
CA GLY A 44 7.27 5.18 -1.45
C GLY A 44 7.04 6.69 -1.35
N LEU A 45 7.77 7.35 -0.45
CA LEU A 45 7.75 8.80 -0.26
C LEU A 45 8.12 9.53 -1.55
N LEU A 46 9.28 9.22 -2.14
CA LEU A 46 9.78 9.92 -3.32
C LEU A 46 8.84 9.75 -4.52
N TRP A 47 8.23 8.58 -4.68
CA TRP A 47 7.25 8.35 -5.73
C TRP A 47 6.00 9.23 -5.54
N ALA A 48 5.41 9.24 -4.35
CA ALA A 48 4.23 10.06 -4.08
C ALA A 48 4.52 11.57 -4.23
N LEU A 49 5.69 12.04 -3.78
CA LEU A 49 6.13 13.42 -4.00
C LEU A 49 6.31 13.75 -5.48
N ASN A 50 6.83 12.81 -6.28
CA ASN A 50 6.95 13.02 -7.73
C ASN A 50 5.58 13.23 -8.38
N VAL A 51 4.58 12.42 -8.01
CA VAL A 51 3.21 12.56 -8.53
C VAL A 51 2.60 13.93 -8.20
N ILE A 52 2.78 14.42 -6.97
CA ILE A 52 2.33 15.76 -6.56
C ILE A 52 3.05 16.85 -7.37
N ARG A 53 4.38 16.74 -7.54
CA ARG A 53 5.20 17.72 -8.28
C ARG A 53 4.91 17.75 -9.78
N GLU A 54 4.40 16.66 -10.34
CA GLU A 54 3.87 16.61 -11.70
C GLU A 54 2.50 17.30 -11.85
N GLY A 55 1.93 17.82 -10.76
CA GLY A 55 0.68 18.57 -10.75
C GLY A 55 -0.57 17.71 -10.54
N ASN A 56 -0.41 16.46 -10.06
CA ASN A 56 -1.53 15.59 -9.75
C ASN A 56 -1.92 15.70 -8.28
N ASP A 57 -3.22 15.66 -8.00
CA ASP A 57 -3.73 15.65 -6.63
C ASP A 57 -3.86 14.22 -6.11
N ILE A 58 -3.27 13.94 -4.94
CA ILE A 58 -3.55 12.73 -4.18
C ILE A 58 -4.73 13.03 -3.27
N VAL A 59 -5.89 12.42 -3.56
CA VAL A 59 -7.13 12.65 -2.81
C VAL A 59 -7.50 11.43 -1.99
N LEU A 60 -7.82 11.66 -0.72
CA LEU A 60 -8.20 10.66 0.27
C LEU A 60 -9.67 10.82 0.66
N ILE A 61 -10.44 9.73 0.60
CA ILE A 61 -11.88 9.70 0.94
C ILE A 61 -12.19 8.78 2.11
N ASP A 62 -13.28 9.04 2.84
CA ASP A 62 -13.80 8.08 3.82
C ASP A 62 -14.29 6.81 3.08
N PRO A 63 -13.97 5.58 3.56
CA PRO A 63 -14.44 4.35 2.93
C PRO A 63 -15.96 4.25 2.76
N LYS A 64 -16.74 4.93 3.60
CA LYS A 64 -18.21 4.95 3.54
C LYS A 64 -18.74 5.71 2.33
N ASP A 65 -17.99 6.70 1.85
CA ASP A 65 -18.35 7.56 0.72
C ASP A 65 -18.14 6.89 -0.64
N PHE A 66 -17.40 5.77 -0.69
CA PHE A 66 -17.21 5.01 -1.92
C PHE A 66 -18.51 4.29 -2.34
N PRO A 67 -19.02 4.42 -3.57
CA PRO A 67 -20.29 3.81 -3.97
C PRO A 67 -20.29 2.28 -3.88
N ASP A 68 -21.42 1.69 -3.49
CA ASP A 68 -21.52 0.25 -3.20
C ASP A 68 -21.27 -0.65 -4.43
N ASP A 69 -21.60 -0.16 -5.62
CA ASP A 69 -21.49 -0.84 -6.91
C ASP A 69 -20.23 -0.45 -7.71
N ALA A 70 -19.57 0.66 -7.33
CA ALA A 70 -18.28 1.04 -7.89
C ALA A 70 -17.20 0.00 -7.56
N LEU A 71 -16.23 -0.13 -8.46
CA LEU A 71 -15.15 -1.11 -8.33
C LEU A 71 -13.85 -0.44 -7.87
N THR A 72 -13.22 -1.00 -6.84
CA THR A 72 -11.86 -0.66 -6.42
C THR A 72 -10.95 -1.88 -6.56
N CYS A 73 -9.64 -1.65 -6.53
CA CYS A 73 -8.64 -2.70 -6.42
C CYS A 73 -7.51 -2.24 -5.50
N MET A 74 -6.68 -3.20 -5.09
CA MET A 74 -5.41 -2.88 -4.45
C MET A 74 -4.32 -2.59 -5.47
N ALA A 75 -3.33 -1.81 -5.05
CA ALA A 75 -2.02 -1.70 -5.69
C ALA A 75 -0.93 -2.05 -4.67
N ALA A 76 0.17 -2.67 -5.08
CA ALA A 76 1.27 -2.98 -4.15
C ALA A 76 2.59 -3.29 -4.86
N CYS A 77 3.66 -3.38 -4.06
CA CYS A 77 4.85 -4.15 -4.41
C CYS A 77 4.86 -5.48 -3.64
N LEU A 78 5.17 -6.56 -4.36
CA LEU A 78 5.42 -7.89 -3.81
C LEU A 78 6.85 -8.34 -4.16
N GLY A 79 7.56 -8.89 -3.18
CA GLY A 79 8.91 -9.42 -3.38
C GLY A 79 9.84 -9.01 -2.24
N ALA A 80 11.14 -9.10 -2.49
CA ALA A 80 12.14 -8.80 -1.48
C ALA A 80 12.31 -7.27 -1.31
N PRO A 81 12.13 -6.72 -0.10
CA PRO A 81 12.25 -5.27 0.13
C PRO A 81 13.61 -4.69 -0.24
N VAL A 82 14.69 -5.47 -0.15
CA VAL A 82 16.02 -5.00 -0.55
C VAL A 82 16.14 -4.80 -2.07
N VAL A 83 15.43 -5.61 -2.87
CA VAL A 83 15.55 -5.57 -4.34
C VAL A 83 15.12 -4.22 -4.86
N ILE A 84 14.04 -3.64 -4.33
CA ILE A 84 13.57 -2.32 -4.77
C ILE A 84 14.56 -1.18 -4.45
N THR A 85 15.48 -1.37 -3.50
CA THR A 85 16.54 -0.39 -3.21
C THR A 85 17.70 -0.43 -4.21
N GLU A 86 17.99 -1.59 -4.80
CA GLU A 86 19.03 -1.77 -5.82
C GLU A 86 18.46 -1.67 -7.24
N LYS A 87 17.17 -1.95 -7.39
CA LYS A 87 16.41 -1.96 -8.63
C LYS A 87 15.18 -1.05 -8.45
N PRO A 88 15.38 0.29 -8.49
CA PRO A 88 14.30 1.24 -8.26
C PRO A 88 13.21 1.13 -9.33
N PRO A 89 11.95 1.45 -8.99
CA PRO A 89 10.85 1.42 -9.95
C PRO A 89 11.02 2.47 -11.05
N GLY A 90 10.54 2.13 -12.25
CA GLY A 90 10.44 3.02 -13.40
C GLY A 90 9.21 3.93 -13.41
N GLY A 91 8.28 3.76 -12.46
CA GLY A 91 7.11 4.64 -12.27
C GLY A 91 5.84 4.21 -13.01
N LYS A 92 5.93 3.22 -13.90
CA LYS A 92 4.82 2.80 -14.78
C LYS A 92 4.26 1.41 -14.46
N GLU A 93 4.96 0.65 -13.63
CA GLU A 93 4.69 -0.77 -13.42
C GLU A 93 3.29 -1.02 -12.86
N VAL A 94 2.88 -0.25 -11.85
CA VAL A 94 1.53 -0.36 -11.29
C VAL A 94 0.47 0.13 -12.27
N LEU A 95 0.78 1.13 -13.10
CA LEU A 95 -0.14 1.60 -14.16
C LEU A 95 -0.39 0.49 -15.18
N TRP A 96 0.65 -0.23 -15.59
CA TRP A 96 0.51 -1.41 -16.46
C TRP A 96 -0.30 -2.53 -15.82
N CYS A 97 -0.13 -2.75 -14.51
CA CYS A 97 -0.94 -3.71 -13.76
C CYS A 97 -2.42 -3.30 -13.75
N LEU A 98 -2.71 -2.04 -13.42
CA LEU A 98 -4.08 -1.51 -13.35
C LEU A 98 -4.79 -1.62 -14.70
N GLU A 99 -4.14 -1.16 -15.78
CA GLU A 99 -4.69 -1.24 -17.13
C GLU A 99 -4.90 -2.68 -17.60
N SER A 100 -3.97 -3.58 -17.26
CA SER A 100 -4.12 -5.01 -17.58
C SER A 100 -5.26 -5.66 -16.81
N LEU A 101 -5.40 -5.32 -15.52
CA LEU A 101 -6.49 -5.80 -14.67
C LEU A 101 -7.84 -5.33 -15.23
N LYS A 102 -7.99 -4.02 -15.49
CA LYS A 102 -9.20 -3.41 -16.08
C LYS A 102 -9.60 -4.09 -17.39
N LYS A 103 -8.64 -4.28 -18.30
CA LYS A 103 -8.86 -4.95 -19.58
C LYS A 103 -9.30 -6.40 -19.40
N TYR A 104 -8.72 -7.10 -18.42
CA TYR A 104 -9.03 -8.51 -18.15
C TYR A 104 -10.45 -8.68 -17.58
N ILE A 105 -10.83 -7.84 -16.61
CA ILE A 105 -12.15 -7.91 -15.95
C ILE A 105 -13.26 -7.21 -16.74
N GLY A 106 -12.90 -6.38 -17.73
CA GLY A 106 -13.86 -5.62 -18.55
C GLY A 106 -14.60 -4.52 -17.77
N LYS A 107 -14.00 -3.98 -16.71
CA LYS A 107 -14.57 -2.94 -15.84
C LYS A 107 -13.53 -1.89 -15.50
N GLU A 108 -14.00 -0.66 -15.30
CA GLU A 108 -13.18 0.43 -14.79
C GLU A 108 -12.97 0.28 -13.28
N VAL A 109 -11.78 0.67 -12.82
CA VAL A 109 -11.45 0.82 -11.39
C VAL A 109 -11.55 2.29 -11.06
N GLN A 110 -12.35 2.64 -10.05
CA GLN A 110 -12.70 4.02 -9.74
C GLN A 110 -12.08 4.53 -8.44
N ALA A 111 -11.37 3.69 -7.69
CA ALA A 111 -10.57 4.07 -6.52
C ALA A 111 -9.48 3.02 -6.26
N ILE A 112 -8.43 3.41 -5.55
CA ILE A 112 -7.39 2.48 -5.05
C ILE A 112 -7.47 2.36 -3.54
N ILE A 113 -7.25 1.15 -3.02
CA ILE A 113 -7.06 0.90 -1.59
C ILE A 113 -5.71 0.22 -1.33
N PRO A 114 -4.89 0.71 -0.38
CA PRO A 114 -3.67 0.01 0.04
C PRO A 114 -3.91 -1.43 0.55
N PRO A 115 -2.92 -2.34 0.45
CA PRO A 115 -2.95 -3.65 1.10
C PRO A 115 -2.78 -3.56 2.62
N GLU A 116 -1.90 -2.66 3.05
CA GLU A 116 -1.35 -2.65 4.40
C GLU A 116 -0.76 -1.28 4.73
N ALA A 117 -0.54 -1.05 6.03
CA ALA A 117 0.33 0.01 6.49
C ALA A 117 1.80 -0.36 6.20
N GLY A 118 2.46 0.41 5.33
CA GLY A 118 3.81 0.12 4.87
C GLY A 118 4.49 1.32 4.21
N GLY A 119 5.83 1.39 4.31
CA GLY A 119 6.62 2.47 3.72
C GLY A 119 6.50 2.60 2.20
N VAL A 120 6.25 1.48 1.50
CA VAL A 120 5.91 1.45 0.06
C VAL A 120 4.43 1.22 -0.15
N ASN A 121 3.88 0.20 0.54
CA ASN A 121 2.53 -0.28 0.28
C ASN A 121 1.41 0.64 0.79
N THR A 122 1.72 1.78 1.41
CA THR A 122 0.76 2.88 1.64
C THR A 122 0.92 4.04 0.65
N PRO A 123 2.10 4.70 0.54
CA PRO A 123 2.23 5.87 -0.32
C PRO A 123 2.24 5.55 -1.83
N VAL A 124 2.72 4.37 -2.28
CA VAL A 124 2.68 4.04 -3.72
C VAL A 124 1.25 3.87 -4.23
N PRO A 125 0.34 3.13 -3.56
CA PRO A 125 -1.06 3.10 -3.96
C PRO A 125 -1.71 4.49 -4.01
N MET A 126 -1.37 5.38 -3.07
CA MET A 126 -1.81 6.77 -3.08
C MET A 126 -1.28 7.54 -4.30
N ALA A 127 0.01 7.38 -4.61
CA ALA A 127 0.65 7.98 -5.77
C ALA A 127 0.00 7.50 -7.08
N VAL A 128 -0.27 6.20 -7.18
CA VAL A 128 -0.92 5.60 -8.35
C VAL A 128 -2.32 6.14 -8.55
N ALA A 129 -3.10 6.28 -7.47
CA ALA A 129 -4.43 6.88 -7.52
C ALA A 129 -4.37 8.32 -8.05
N GLY A 130 -3.46 9.13 -7.51
CA GLY A 130 -3.22 10.51 -8.00
C GLY A 130 -2.82 10.55 -9.47
N ALA A 131 -1.88 9.69 -9.89
CA ALA A 131 -1.39 9.65 -11.27
C ALA A 131 -2.46 9.27 -12.31
N VAL A 132 -3.47 8.47 -11.92
CA VAL A 132 -4.58 8.09 -12.82
C VAL A 132 -5.85 8.92 -12.60
N GLY A 133 -5.83 9.87 -11.66
CA GLY A 133 -6.94 10.78 -11.40
C GLY A 133 -8.15 10.14 -10.70
N ILE A 134 -7.92 9.16 -9.81
CA ILE A 134 -8.95 8.52 -8.99
C ILE A 134 -8.61 8.68 -7.49
N PRO A 135 -9.59 8.63 -6.57
CA PRO A 135 -9.31 8.78 -5.14
C PRO A 135 -8.66 7.52 -4.54
N THR A 136 -7.95 7.73 -3.44
CA THR A 136 -7.53 6.68 -2.51
C THR A 136 -8.56 6.54 -1.41
N ILE A 137 -8.94 5.31 -1.09
CA ILE A 137 -9.80 4.99 0.05
C ILE A 137 -8.97 5.01 1.33
N ASP A 138 -9.43 5.71 2.38
CA ASP A 138 -8.78 5.74 3.69
C ASP A 138 -8.97 4.43 4.45
N GLY A 139 -8.16 3.44 4.11
CA GLY A 139 -8.15 2.14 4.74
C GLY A 139 -7.15 1.22 4.08
N ASP A 140 -7.05 0.01 4.60
CA ASP A 140 -6.23 -1.04 4.00
C ASP A 140 -6.77 -2.44 4.35
N GLY A 141 -6.06 -3.48 3.92
CA GLY A 141 -6.41 -4.87 4.17
C GLY A 141 -5.82 -5.47 5.43
N MET A 142 -4.93 -4.82 6.19
CA MET A 142 -4.13 -5.49 7.23
C MET A 142 -3.87 -4.69 8.52
N GLY A 143 -3.90 -3.35 8.47
CA GLY A 143 -3.63 -2.42 9.56
C GLY A 143 -2.18 -2.37 10.04
N ARG A 144 -1.35 -3.26 9.47
CA ARG A 144 0.08 -3.49 9.67
C ARG A 144 0.60 -4.29 8.47
N ALA A 145 1.89 -4.52 8.36
CA ALA A 145 2.39 -5.37 7.27
C ALA A 145 2.28 -6.87 7.59
N PHE A 146 1.82 -7.66 6.61
CA PHE A 146 1.94 -9.12 6.62
C PHE A 146 2.52 -9.65 5.30
N PRO A 147 3.11 -10.85 5.29
CA PRO A 147 3.98 -11.24 4.19
C PRO A 147 3.27 -11.74 2.91
N GLU A 148 2.02 -12.22 3.03
CA GLU A 148 1.34 -12.95 1.94
C GLU A 148 -0.10 -12.44 1.71
N LEU A 149 -0.58 -12.49 0.46
CA LEU A 149 -1.86 -11.90 0.05
C LEU A 149 -3.06 -12.44 0.82
N GLN A 150 -3.07 -13.72 1.18
CA GLN A 150 -4.19 -14.34 1.91
C GLN A 150 -4.27 -13.92 3.39
N MET A 151 -3.31 -13.14 3.90
CA MET A 151 -3.34 -12.63 5.28
C MET A 151 -4.15 -11.33 5.41
N THR A 152 -4.72 -10.83 4.32
CA THR A 152 -5.61 -9.65 4.34
C THR A 152 -6.96 -9.97 4.98
N SER A 153 -7.53 -8.96 5.63
CA SER A 153 -8.94 -8.89 6.00
C SER A 153 -9.87 -9.03 4.79
N PHE A 154 -9.44 -8.62 3.59
CA PHE A 154 -10.15 -8.88 2.33
C PHE A 154 -10.40 -10.38 2.16
N TYR A 155 -9.35 -11.19 2.28
CA TYR A 155 -9.44 -12.63 2.14
C TYR A 155 -10.26 -13.30 3.24
N THR A 156 -10.11 -12.87 4.50
CA THR A 156 -10.90 -13.44 5.61
C THR A 156 -12.41 -13.15 5.48
N HIS A 157 -12.79 -12.14 4.69
CA HIS A 157 -14.18 -11.85 4.33
C HIS A 157 -14.64 -12.47 3.01
N GLY A 158 -13.83 -13.37 2.42
CA GLY A 158 -14.16 -14.14 1.23
C GLY A 158 -13.91 -13.40 -0.09
N ILE A 159 -13.16 -12.29 -0.07
CA ILE A 159 -12.74 -11.59 -1.29
C ILE A 159 -11.44 -12.24 -1.77
N MET A 160 -11.39 -12.62 -3.05
CA MET A 160 -10.22 -13.25 -3.64
C MET A 160 -9.21 -12.21 -4.12
N PRO A 161 -7.90 -12.48 -4.01
CA PRO A 161 -6.89 -11.67 -4.70
C PRO A 161 -7.07 -11.71 -6.22
N SER A 162 -7.53 -12.86 -6.75
CA SER A 162 -7.71 -13.08 -8.17
C SER A 162 -8.86 -12.26 -8.77
N PRO A 163 -8.70 -11.81 -10.03
CA PRO A 163 -7.46 -11.79 -10.79
C PRO A 163 -6.45 -10.77 -10.22
N THR A 164 -5.17 -11.14 -10.18
CA THR A 164 -4.06 -10.24 -9.85
C THR A 164 -3.20 -10.05 -11.10
N ALA A 165 -3.12 -8.82 -11.59
CA ALA A 165 -2.15 -8.41 -12.59
C ALA A 165 -0.82 -8.04 -11.91
N SER A 166 0.29 -8.39 -12.55
CA SER A 166 1.63 -8.12 -12.05
C SER A 166 2.57 -7.68 -13.16
N ALA A 167 3.51 -6.78 -12.85
CA ALA A 167 4.46 -6.28 -13.82
C ALA A 167 5.85 -5.99 -13.22
N ASN A 168 6.85 -6.01 -14.10
CA ASN A 168 8.20 -5.55 -13.81
C ASN A 168 8.50 -4.20 -14.50
N GLU A 169 9.69 -3.65 -14.22
CA GLU A 169 10.21 -2.38 -14.74
C GLU A 169 10.40 -2.36 -16.26
N LYS A 170 10.41 -3.53 -16.91
CA LYS A 170 10.56 -3.70 -18.36
C LYS A 170 9.22 -3.88 -19.08
N GLY A 171 8.11 -3.88 -18.36
CA GLY A 171 6.77 -4.04 -18.93
C GLY A 171 6.38 -5.49 -19.25
N ALA A 172 7.09 -6.48 -18.71
CA ALA A 172 6.59 -7.85 -18.71
C ALA A 172 5.39 -7.93 -17.75
N ILE A 173 4.30 -8.55 -18.20
CA ILE A 173 3.03 -8.61 -17.47
C ILE A 173 2.63 -10.07 -17.27
N THR A 174 2.07 -10.39 -16.11
CA THR A 174 1.45 -11.68 -15.79
C THR A 174 0.11 -11.43 -15.11
N ILE A 175 -0.89 -12.27 -15.42
CA ILE A 175 -2.19 -12.24 -14.74
C ILE A 175 -2.38 -13.61 -14.09
N ALA A 176 -2.53 -13.61 -12.77
CA ALA A 176 -2.94 -14.77 -12.00
C ALA A 176 -4.45 -14.69 -11.76
N ASP A 177 -5.22 -15.46 -12.50
CA ASP A 177 -6.64 -15.71 -12.23
C ASP A 177 -6.82 -17.15 -11.80
N THR A 178 -7.14 -17.35 -10.51
CA THR A 178 -7.04 -18.64 -9.85
C THR A 178 -8.20 -18.86 -8.90
N VAL A 179 -8.47 -20.12 -8.59
CA VAL A 179 -9.59 -20.52 -7.72
C VAL A 179 -9.31 -20.31 -6.22
N ASP A 180 -8.04 -20.15 -5.83
CA ASP A 180 -7.65 -19.97 -4.43
C ASP A 180 -6.50 -18.95 -4.27
N ALA A 181 -6.44 -18.30 -3.10
CA ALA A 181 -5.51 -17.19 -2.86
C ALA A 181 -4.05 -17.68 -2.72
N ILE A 182 -3.84 -18.91 -2.25
CA ILE A 182 -2.51 -19.49 -2.08
C ILE A 182 -1.88 -19.73 -3.46
N MET A 183 -2.67 -20.17 -4.44
CA MET A 183 -2.24 -20.32 -5.82
C MET A 183 -1.94 -18.97 -6.47
N SER A 184 -2.79 -17.95 -6.25
CA SER A 184 -2.49 -16.56 -6.68
C SER A 184 -1.14 -16.10 -6.16
N GLU A 185 -0.96 -16.18 -4.84
CA GLU A 185 0.27 -15.82 -4.14
C GLU A 185 1.48 -16.54 -4.72
N ARG A 186 1.36 -17.85 -4.94
CA ARG A 186 2.44 -18.66 -5.53
C ARG A 186 2.79 -18.21 -6.95
N ILE A 187 1.81 -17.97 -7.82
CA ILE A 187 2.09 -17.52 -9.20
C ILE A 187 2.77 -16.16 -9.19
N ILE A 188 2.20 -15.19 -8.48
CA ILE A 188 2.71 -13.81 -8.44
C ILE A 188 4.12 -13.77 -7.82
N ARG A 189 4.38 -14.55 -6.77
CA ARG A 189 5.71 -14.64 -6.17
C ARG A 189 6.74 -15.29 -7.10
N ASN A 190 6.35 -16.30 -7.87
CA ASN A 190 7.23 -16.87 -8.91
C ASN A 190 7.47 -15.88 -10.07
N ALA A 191 6.46 -15.09 -10.45
CA ALA A 191 6.62 -14.01 -11.41
C ALA A 191 7.62 -12.97 -10.89
N ALA A 192 7.51 -12.55 -9.61
CA ALA A 192 8.50 -11.68 -8.97
C ALA A 192 9.91 -12.25 -9.04
N MET A 193 10.08 -13.56 -8.86
CA MET A 193 11.40 -14.18 -9.02
C MET A 193 11.91 -14.14 -10.45
N ALA A 194 11.07 -14.45 -11.43
CA ALA A 194 11.41 -14.34 -12.84
C ALA A 194 11.71 -12.88 -13.26
N TYR A 195 11.10 -11.91 -12.58
CA TYR A 195 11.32 -10.48 -12.78
C TYR A 195 12.58 -9.95 -12.10
N GLY A 196 13.33 -10.78 -11.37
CA GLY A 196 14.55 -10.37 -10.68
C GLY A 196 14.32 -9.95 -9.21
N GLY A 197 13.32 -10.53 -8.55
CA GLY A 197 13.13 -10.47 -7.10
C GLY A 197 12.04 -9.51 -6.60
N SER A 198 11.39 -8.76 -7.48
CA SER A 198 10.26 -7.88 -7.15
C SER A 198 9.24 -7.85 -8.29
N SER A 199 7.98 -7.64 -7.93
CA SER A 199 6.86 -7.44 -8.84
C SER A 199 5.92 -6.38 -8.28
N TRP A 200 5.50 -5.47 -9.14
CA TRP A 200 4.38 -4.59 -8.84
C TRP A 200 3.08 -5.32 -9.17
N ILE A 201 2.02 -5.01 -8.46
CA ILE A 201 0.73 -5.70 -8.63
C ILE A 201 -0.46 -4.74 -8.55
N ALA A 202 -1.53 -5.13 -9.25
CA ALA A 202 -2.88 -4.66 -9.03
C ALA A 202 -3.80 -5.89 -8.96
N GLY A 203 -4.60 -6.01 -7.91
CA GLY A 203 -5.44 -7.19 -7.68
C GLY A 203 -6.52 -6.91 -6.65
N TYR A 204 -7.16 -7.95 -6.13
CA TYR A 204 -8.30 -7.80 -5.22
C TYR A 204 -9.41 -6.89 -5.79
N PRO A 205 -9.91 -7.13 -7.01
CA PRO A 205 -11.05 -6.35 -7.50
C PRO A 205 -12.25 -6.58 -6.58
N MET A 206 -12.80 -5.51 -6.02
CA MET A 206 -13.89 -5.57 -5.06
C MET A 206 -14.88 -4.44 -5.29
N THR A 207 -16.18 -4.73 -5.14
CA THR A 207 -17.19 -3.68 -5.13
C THR A 207 -17.09 -2.85 -3.85
N GLY A 208 -17.63 -1.63 -3.84
CA GLY A 208 -17.63 -0.82 -2.62
C GLY A 208 -18.35 -1.49 -1.46
N LYS A 209 -19.42 -2.25 -1.71
CA LYS A 209 -20.09 -3.05 -0.69
C LYS A 209 -19.17 -4.13 -0.09
N GLN A 210 -18.35 -4.79 -0.91
CA GLN A 210 -17.38 -5.79 -0.44
C GLN A 210 -16.25 -5.11 0.34
N MET A 211 -15.70 -4.02 -0.20
CA MET A 211 -14.65 -3.22 0.44
C MET A 211 -15.09 -2.75 1.84
N LYS A 212 -16.28 -2.16 1.95
CA LYS A 212 -16.80 -1.66 3.23
C LYS A 212 -16.98 -2.74 4.30
N LYS A 213 -17.22 -3.98 3.88
CA LYS A 213 -17.36 -5.12 4.80
C LYS A 213 -16.00 -5.65 5.27
N ALA A 214 -14.99 -5.57 4.41
CA ALA A 214 -13.75 -6.29 4.61
C ALA A 214 -12.56 -5.41 5.03
N ALA A 215 -12.52 -4.14 4.60
CA ALA A 215 -11.39 -3.26 4.85
C ALA A 215 -11.29 -2.79 6.30
N ILE A 216 -10.05 -2.52 6.72
CA ILE A 216 -9.76 -1.82 7.96
C ILE A 216 -9.81 -0.32 7.64
N PHE A 217 -10.83 0.35 8.15
CA PHE A 217 -11.04 1.77 7.86
C PHE A 217 -10.05 2.67 8.60
N ASN A 218 -9.79 3.83 8.02
CA ASN A 218 -9.05 4.94 8.58
C ASN A 218 -7.59 4.64 8.94
N SER A 219 -6.99 3.61 8.33
CA SER A 219 -5.60 3.24 8.60
C SER A 219 -4.60 4.26 8.05
N ILE A 220 -4.93 4.94 6.94
CA ILE A 220 -4.11 6.02 6.39
C ILE A 220 -4.24 7.26 7.27
N SER A 221 -5.45 7.61 7.73
CA SER A 221 -5.65 8.65 8.75
C SER A 221 -4.85 8.41 10.02
N LYS A 222 -4.88 7.18 10.54
CA LYS A 222 -4.15 6.80 11.74
C LYS A 222 -2.64 6.90 11.53
N SER A 223 -2.15 6.48 10.36
CA SER A 223 -0.76 6.69 9.95
C SER A 223 -0.42 8.18 9.91
N TRP A 224 -1.29 9.00 9.34
CA TRP A 224 -1.09 10.43 9.26
C TRP A 224 -0.99 11.08 10.65
N GLU A 225 -1.89 10.75 11.56
CA GLU A 225 -1.89 11.24 12.95
C GLU A 225 -0.59 10.88 13.68
N LEU A 226 -0.14 9.62 13.56
CA LEU A 226 1.12 9.17 14.14
C LEU A 226 2.32 9.94 13.56
N GLY A 227 2.35 10.10 12.25
CA GLY A 227 3.40 10.86 11.57
C GLY A 227 3.50 12.29 12.08
N LYS A 228 2.36 13.01 12.08
CA LYS A 228 2.25 14.38 12.63
C LYS A 228 2.79 14.47 14.04
N MET A 229 2.32 13.59 14.92
CA MET A 229 2.76 13.55 16.32
C MET A 229 4.27 13.33 16.44
N VAL A 230 4.87 12.43 15.63
CA VAL A 230 6.32 12.20 15.69
C VAL A 230 7.10 13.42 15.20
N PHE A 231 6.66 14.08 14.13
CA PHE A 231 7.26 15.33 13.67
C PHE A 231 7.19 16.41 14.74
N ASP A 232 6.06 16.55 15.43
CA ASP A 232 5.89 17.52 16.51
C ASP A 232 6.74 17.19 17.74
N CYS A 233 6.86 15.92 18.12
CA CYS A 233 7.75 15.49 19.19
C CYS A 233 9.21 15.83 18.87
N ARG A 234 9.65 15.61 17.62
CA ARG A 234 11.01 15.97 17.18
C ARG A 234 11.25 17.48 17.25
N LYS A 235 10.28 18.30 16.82
CA LYS A 235 10.37 19.77 16.89
C LYS A 235 10.38 20.30 18.32
N THR A 236 9.66 19.65 19.23
CA THR A 236 9.47 20.09 20.62
C THR A 236 10.33 19.35 21.62
N HIS A 237 11.24 18.48 21.16
CA HIS A 237 12.11 17.63 21.97
C HIS A 237 11.36 16.77 23.01
N LYS A 238 10.15 16.32 22.69
CA LYS A 238 9.37 15.37 23.49
C LYS A 238 9.68 13.92 23.10
N ASP A 239 9.43 12.99 24.02
CA ASP A 239 9.57 11.56 23.72
C ASP A 239 8.45 11.09 22.77
N PRO A 240 8.78 10.65 21.55
CA PRO A 240 7.78 10.11 20.63
C PRO A 240 7.20 8.76 21.12
N ILE A 241 7.97 7.95 21.86
CA ILE A 241 7.54 6.60 22.28
C ILE A 241 6.38 6.67 23.27
N GLU A 242 6.42 7.59 24.23
CA GLU A 242 5.34 7.80 25.19
C GLU A 242 4.03 8.14 24.46
N ASN A 243 4.10 9.02 23.45
CA ASN A 243 2.95 9.45 22.69
C ASN A 243 2.41 8.35 21.75
N ILE A 244 3.30 7.59 21.09
CA ILE A 244 2.90 6.41 20.30
C ILE A 244 2.15 5.41 21.17
N THR A 245 2.69 5.10 22.35
CA THR A 245 2.08 4.17 23.32
C THR A 245 0.67 4.62 23.70
N ARG A 246 0.48 5.92 23.96
CA ARG A 246 -0.82 6.51 24.29
C ARG A 246 -1.81 6.43 23.12
N ILE A 247 -1.40 6.82 21.91
CA ILE A 247 -2.27 6.83 20.71
C ILE A 247 -2.69 5.41 20.33
N LEU A 248 -1.76 4.46 20.41
CA LEU A 248 -2.01 3.08 20.00
C LEU A 248 -2.60 2.20 21.10
N GLY A 249 -2.63 2.66 22.36
CA GLY A 249 -2.94 1.81 23.50
C GLY A 249 -1.94 0.67 23.69
N GLY A 250 -0.67 0.91 23.30
CA GLY A 250 0.40 -0.07 23.38
C GLY A 250 1.06 -0.13 24.76
N TYR A 251 2.13 -0.91 24.86
CA TYR A 251 3.04 -0.91 26.01
C TYR A 251 4.49 -1.06 25.53
N GLU A 252 5.44 -0.49 26.27
CA GLU A 252 6.86 -0.62 25.98
C GLU A 252 7.34 -2.02 26.39
N VAL A 253 7.86 -2.79 25.42
CA VAL A 253 8.37 -4.15 25.67
C VAL A 253 9.81 -4.11 26.16
N PHE A 254 10.66 -3.33 25.49
CA PHE A 254 12.06 -3.15 25.87
C PHE A 254 12.63 -1.86 25.27
N LYS A 255 13.74 -1.39 25.83
CA LYS A 255 14.56 -0.30 25.31
C LYS A 255 16.01 -0.78 25.20
N GLY A 256 16.61 -0.57 24.04
CA GLY A 256 17.98 -1.01 23.78
C GLY A 256 18.66 -0.16 22.72
N LYS A 257 19.94 -0.44 22.49
CA LYS A 257 20.73 0.16 21.42
C LYS A 257 21.04 -0.92 20.39
N ILE A 258 20.82 -0.61 19.10
CA ILE A 258 21.27 -1.47 18.01
C ILE A 258 22.81 -1.41 17.99
N VAL A 259 23.46 -2.56 18.22
CA VAL A 259 24.92 -2.68 18.22
C VAL A 259 25.46 -3.27 16.93
N ASP A 260 24.66 -4.07 16.23
CA ASP A 260 24.99 -4.70 14.96
C ASP A 260 23.71 -5.04 14.19
N ILE A 261 23.81 -5.18 12.87
CA ILE A 261 22.71 -5.58 11.98
C ILE A 261 23.23 -6.67 11.03
N ASN A 262 22.84 -7.92 11.27
CA ASN A 262 23.11 -9.02 10.35
C ASN A 262 21.89 -9.26 9.44
N ARG A 263 22.10 -9.25 8.13
CA ARG A 263 21.06 -9.46 7.12
C ARG A 263 21.33 -10.77 6.40
N GLU A 264 20.44 -11.75 6.55
CA GLU A 264 20.49 -12.96 5.74
C GLU A 264 19.75 -12.75 4.42
N PHE A 265 20.46 -12.93 3.31
CA PHE A 265 19.92 -12.85 1.96
C PHE A 265 19.64 -14.25 1.44
N GLY A 266 18.44 -14.47 0.89
CA GLY A 266 18.11 -15.76 0.29
C GLY A 266 16.69 -15.82 -0.23
N ALA A 267 16.39 -15.12 -1.33
CA ALA A 267 15.06 -15.07 -1.93
C ALA A 267 14.44 -16.47 -2.17
N GLU A 268 15.26 -17.49 -2.45
CA GLU A 268 14.79 -18.87 -2.58
C GLU A 268 14.55 -19.58 -1.24
N LYS A 269 15.41 -19.40 -0.24
CA LYS A 269 15.28 -20.06 1.09
C LYS A 269 14.18 -19.44 1.94
N THR A 270 13.93 -18.14 1.79
CA THR A 270 12.94 -17.39 2.59
C THR A 270 11.72 -16.98 1.77
N LYS A 271 11.52 -17.55 0.57
CA LYS A 271 10.42 -17.18 -0.35
C LYS A 271 10.36 -15.66 -0.62
N GLY A 272 11.49 -14.97 -0.65
CA GLY A 272 11.56 -13.53 -0.90
C GLY A 272 11.45 -12.63 0.34
N PHE A 273 11.48 -13.17 1.56
CA PHE A 273 11.47 -12.36 2.78
C PHE A 273 12.88 -12.12 3.35
N SER A 274 13.12 -10.94 3.93
CA SER A 274 14.32 -10.69 4.75
C SER A 274 14.06 -11.12 6.19
N MET A 275 14.98 -11.85 6.83
CA MET A 275 14.86 -12.27 8.23
C MET A 275 15.98 -11.69 9.10
N GLY A 276 15.68 -11.44 10.37
CA GLY A 276 16.63 -10.99 11.38
C GLY A 276 16.24 -11.50 12.78
N ARG A 277 17.17 -11.41 13.74
CA ARG A 277 16.93 -11.72 15.16
C ARG A 277 17.38 -10.52 16.00
N LEU A 278 16.62 -10.24 17.06
CA LEU A 278 16.98 -9.29 18.11
C LEU A 278 17.88 -9.97 19.15
#